data_AF-A0A3N5X147-F1
#
_entry.id   AF-A0A3N5X147-F1
#
_cell.length_a   1.000
_cell.length_b   1.000
_cell.length_c   1.000
_cell.angle_alpha   90.00
_cell.angle_beta   90.00
_cell.angle_gamma   90.00
#
_symmetry.space_group_name_H-M   'P 1'
#
loop_
_entity.id
_entity.type
_entity.pdbx_description
1 polymer ?
#
loop_
_entity_poly.entity_id
_entity_poly.type
_entity_poly.pdbx_seq_one_letter_code
_entity_poly.pdbx_strand_id
1 'polypeptide(L)'
;MLAGRSESELRREARVGYRAPFLLRLAEKAASGALDEGALLDPKRPTEDLAREIGRLDGFGPYATNAALLSLGRYDRLVLDSWIRGTVARIHFRSPRVTDRSIERRYAPWGEWKTLACWFDCAWETWMRDALARGAAPNAAPGAGRLS
;
A
#
# COMPACT_ATOMS: atom_id res chain seq x y z
N MET A 1 7.27 22.50 -2.84
CA MET A 1 6.24 22.06 -1.86
C MET A 1 4.91 21.87 -2.56
N LEU A 2 4.12 20.87 -2.13
CA LEU A 2 2.75 20.64 -2.64
C LEU A 2 1.73 21.57 -1.96
N ALA A 3 1.97 21.95 -0.70
CA ALA A 3 1.17 22.95 0.00
C ALA A 3 1.25 24.31 -0.74
N GLY A 4 0.11 24.98 -0.88
CA GLY A 4 -0.01 26.25 -1.62
C GLY A 4 -0.20 26.11 -3.14
N ARG A 5 -0.27 24.88 -3.68
CA ARG A 5 -0.71 24.63 -5.06
C ARG A 5 -2.22 24.59 -5.15
N SER A 6 -2.75 24.90 -6.33
CA SER A 6 -4.17 24.74 -6.64
C SER A 6 -4.51 23.33 -7.15
N GLU A 7 -5.78 22.95 -7.01
CA GLU A 7 -6.28 21.66 -7.49
C GLU A 7 -6.13 21.52 -9.01
N SER A 8 -6.35 22.61 -9.75
CA SER A 8 -6.25 22.64 -11.21
C SER A 8 -4.80 22.45 -11.69
N GLU A 9 -3.81 23.03 -11.00
CA GLU A 9 -2.40 22.78 -11.26
C GLU A 9 -2.05 21.30 -11.05
N LEU A 10 -2.44 20.70 -9.92
CA LEU A 10 -2.16 19.28 -9.67
C LEU A 10 -2.81 18.36 -10.71
N ARG A 11 -4.05 18.64 -11.11
CA ARG A 11 -4.73 17.86 -12.14
C ARG A 11 -4.03 17.96 -13.50
N ARG A 12 -3.55 19.15 -13.87
CA ARG A 12 -2.91 19.39 -15.17
C ARG A 12 -1.48 18.85 -15.22
N GLU A 13 -0.68 19.15 -14.20
CA GLU A 13 0.77 18.90 -14.22
C GLU A 13 1.12 17.52 -13.66
N ALA A 14 0.55 17.16 -12.50
CA ALA A 14 0.80 15.86 -11.86
C ALA A 14 -0.17 14.76 -12.32
N ARG A 15 -1.23 15.11 -13.08
CA ARG A 15 -2.22 14.16 -13.64
C ARG A 15 -2.86 13.24 -12.59
N VAL A 16 -3.06 13.75 -11.38
CA VAL A 16 -3.59 12.99 -10.23
C VAL A 16 -5.13 12.93 -10.18
N GLY A 17 -5.82 13.59 -11.11
CA GLY A 17 -7.27 13.48 -11.31
C GLY A 17 -8.11 13.78 -10.07
N TYR A 18 -9.04 12.88 -9.73
CA TYR A 18 -9.93 13.03 -8.57
C TYR A 18 -9.18 13.01 -7.23
N ARG A 19 -7.91 12.57 -7.19
CA ARG A 19 -7.09 12.54 -5.97
C ARG A 19 -6.48 13.90 -5.62
N ALA A 20 -6.47 14.84 -6.56
CA ALA A 20 -5.94 16.19 -6.36
C ALA A 20 -6.41 16.86 -5.06
N PRO A 21 -7.72 16.94 -4.74
CA PRO A 21 -8.18 17.58 -3.51
C PRO A 21 -7.71 16.85 -2.24
N PHE A 22 -7.56 15.53 -2.26
CA PHE A 22 -7.05 14.76 -1.12
C PHE A 22 -5.57 15.02 -0.86
N LEU A 23 -4.77 15.07 -1.94
CA LEU A 23 -3.35 15.36 -1.87
C LEU A 23 -3.07 16.77 -1.33
N LEU A 24 -3.87 17.77 -1.73
CA LEU A 24 -3.74 19.13 -1.21
C LEU A 24 -4.04 19.19 0.29
N ARG A 25 -5.17 18.60 0.73
CA ARG A 25 -5.52 18.58 2.16
C ARG A 25 -4.47 17.87 3.00
N LEU A 26 -3.90 16.77 2.49
CA LEU A 26 -2.80 16.09 3.16
C LEU A 26 -1.55 16.98 3.25
N ALA A 27 -1.18 17.64 2.15
CA ALA A 27 -0.03 18.53 2.10
C ALA A 27 -0.19 19.76 3.02
N GLU A 28 -1.39 20.33 3.11
CA GLU A 28 -1.72 21.43 4.02
C GLU A 28 -1.64 20.98 5.48
N LYS A 29 -2.16 19.80 5.81
CA LYS A 29 -2.04 19.24 7.17
C LYS A 29 -0.58 18.98 7.55
N ALA A 30 0.24 18.47 6.63
CA ALA A 30 1.67 18.31 6.85
C ALA A 30 2.36 19.67 7.07
N ALA A 31 2.14 20.63 6.17
CA ALA A 31 2.78 21.95 6.21
C ALA A 31 2.37 22.80 7.43
N SER A 32 1.15 22.61 7.95
CA SER A 32 0.67 23.29 9.15
C SER A 32 1.11 22.63 10.46
N GLY A 33 1.75 21.46 10.41
CA GLY A 33 2.07 20.67 11.61
C GLY A 33 0.85 19.98 12.23
N ALA A 34 -0.29 19.93 11.52
CA ALA A 34 -1.49 19.20 11.96
C ALA A 34 -1.33 17.68 11.81
N LEU A 35 -0.29 17.21 11.13
CA LEU A 35 0.19 15.83 11.20
C LEU A 35 1.40 15.78 12.12
N ASP A 36 1.30 15.00 13.20
CA ASP A 36 2.43 14.73 14.07
C ASP A 36 3.29 13.62 13.46
N GLU A 37 4.31 14.01 12.70
CA GLU A 37 5.24 13.07 12.04
C GLU A 37 5.98 12.19 13.04
N GLY A 38 6.31 12.73 14.23
CA GLY A 38 6.95 11.96 15.30
C GLY A 38 6.04 10.85 15.79
N ALA A 39 4.75 11.15 15.99
CA ALA A 39 3.75 10.16 16.35
C ALA A 39 3.45 9.17 15.21
N LEU A 40 3.56 9.55 13.94
CA LEU A 40 3.40 8.61 12.81
C LEU A 40 4.55 7.61 12.72
N LEU A 41 5.77 8.04 13.08
CA LEU A 41 6.98 7.23 12.98
C LEU A 41 7.32 6.45 14.26
N ASP A 42 6.67 6.73 15.39
CA ASP A 42 6.96 6.07 16.68
C ASP A 42 6.74 4.54 16.60
N PRO A 43 7.82 3.73 16.69
CA PRO A 43 7.74 2.26 16.63
C PRO A 43 6.93 1.64 17.77
N LYS A 44 6.74 2.36 18.88
CA LYS A 44 6.02 1.85 20.06
C LYS A 44 4.51 1.98 19.94
N ARG A 45 4.00 2.78 18.99
CA ARG A 45 2.55 2.94 18.80
C ARG A 45 1.94 1.66 18.22
N PRO A 46 0.81 1.18 18.78
CA PRO A 46 0.08 0.05 18.20
C PRO A 46 -0.36 0.33 16.77
N THR A 47 -0.17 -0.63 15.85
CA THR A 47 -0.59 -0.48 14.45
C THR A 47 -2.07 -0.14 14.32
N GLU A 48 -2.94 -0.71 15.16
CA GLU A 48 -4.38 -0.44 15.13
C GLU A 48 -4.70 1.05 15.35
N ASP A 49 -4.02 1.69 16.29
CA ASP A 49 -4.26 3.11 16.61
C ASP A 49 -3.80 4.00 15.46
N LEU A 50 -2.62 3.70 14.90
CA LEU A 50 -2.09 4.38 13.73
C LEU A 50 -2.99 4.17 12.50
N ALA A 51 -3.53 2.97 12.31
CA ALA A 51 -4.47 2.66 11.23
C ALA A 51 -5.76 3.49 11.34
N ARG A 52 -6.32 3.63 12.55
CA ARG A 52 -7.51 4.47 12.78
C ARG A 52 -7.22 5.95 12.53
N GLU A 53 -6.04 6.42 12.90
CA GLU A 53 -5.63 7.81 12.65
C GLU A 53 -5.48 8.09 11.15
N ILE A 54 -4.69 7.27 10.46
CA ILE A 54 -4.47 7.38 9.00
C ILE A 54 -5.78 7.23 8.24
N GLY A 55 -6.64 6.28 8.62
CA GLY A 55 -7.92 6.04 7.95
C GLY A 55 -8.94 7.18 8.08
N ARG A 56 -8.70 8.17 8.96
CA ARG A 56 -9.50 9.41 9.03
C ARG A 56 -9.05 10.46 8.03
N LEU A 57 -7.89 10.28 7.40
CA LEU A 57 -7.41 11.19 6.37
C LEU A 57 -8.24 11.00 5.09
N ASP A 58 -8.52 12.11 4.41
CA ASP A 58 -9.26 12.08 3.17
C ASP A 58 -8.55 11.24 2.10
N GLY A 59 -9.30 10.33 1.47
CA GLY A 59 -8.75 9.42 0.45
C GLY A 59 -8.08 8.17 1.01
N PHE A 60 -8.00 8.01 2.34
CA PHE A 60 -7.42 6.82 2.98
C PHE A 60 -8.48 5.77 3.31
N GLY A 61 -8.95 5.05 2.29
CA GLY A 61 -9.72 3.81 2.50
C GLY A 61 -8.88 2.67 3.09
N PRO A 62 -9.47 1.48 3.34
CA PRO A 62 -8.76 0.35 3.95
C PRO A 62 -7.45 -0.02 3.24
N TYR A 63 -7.47 -0.05 1.90
CA TYR A 63 -6.28 -0.32 1.10
C TYR A 63 -5.19 0.75 1.29
N ALA A 64 -5.54 2.03 1.10
CA ALA A 64 -4.58 3.13 1.18
C ALA A 64 -4.01 3.27 2.59
N THR A 65 -4.81 3.01 3.62
CA THR A 65 -4.36 2.95 5.02
C THR A 65 -3.31 1.86 5.21
N ASN A 66 -3.58 0.63 4.79
CA ASN A 66 -2.61 -0.46 4.93
C ASN A 66 -1.35 -0.21 4.08
N ALA A 67 -1.47 0.38 2.90
CA ALA A 67 -0.32 0.74 2.06
C ALA A 67 0.56 1.83 2.70
N ALA A 68 -0.04 2.78 3.41
CA ALA A 68 0.70 3.78 4.19
C ALA A 68 1.40 3.13 5.40
N LEU A 69 0.72 2.25 6.12
CA LEU A 69 1.32 1.47 7.22
C LEU A 69 2.53 0.66 6.75
N LEU A 70 2.42 0.00 5.59
CA LEU A 70 3.54 -0.69 4.95
C LEU A 70 4.74 0.26 4.73
N SER A 71 4.49 1.47 4.23
CA SER A 71 5.52 2.51 4.03
C SER A 71 6.14 2.99 5.35
N LEU A 72 5.38 2.96 6.44
CA LEU A 72 5.82 3.29 7.80
C LEU A 72 6.48 2.10 8.54
N GLY A 73 6.68 0.96 7.85
CA GLY A 73 7.32 -0.22 8.44
C GLY A 73 6.40 -1.05 9.33
N ARG A 74 5.08 -0.93 9.17
CA ARG A 74 4.07 -1.75 9.87
C ARG A 74 3.52 -2.79 8.90
N TYR A 75 3.91 -4.05 9.10
CA TYR A 75 3.70 -5.12 8.12
C TYR A 75 2.57 -6.09 8.50
N ASP A 76 1.91 -5.83 9.63
CA ASP A 76 0.94 -6.70 10.29
C ASP A 76 -0.48 -6.56 9.71
N ARG A 77 -0.64 -5.92 8.55
CA ARG A 77 -1.92 -5.73 7.86
C ARG A 77 -1.79 -5.87 6.35
N LEU A 78 -2.51 -6.82 5.77
CA LEU A 78 -2.42 -7.14 4.35
C LEU A 78 -2.81 -5.96 3.44
N VAL A 79 -1.95 -5.69 2.46
CA VAL A 79 -2.21 -4.76 1.37
C VAL A 79 -2.68 -5.57 0.18
N LEU A 80 -4.00 -5.65 0.01
CA LEU A 80 -4.62 -6.43 -1.05
C LEU A 80 -5.14 -5.48 -2.13
N ASP A 81 -4.47 -5.44 -3.27
CA ASP A 81 -4.98 -4.87 -4.52
C ASP A 81 -5.51 -6.00 -5.45
N SER A 82 -5.90 -5.67 -6.67
CA SER A 82 -6.38 -6.66 -7.64
C SER A 82 -5.28 -7.64 -8.09
N TRP A 83 -4.04 -7.17 -8.19
CA TRP A 83 -2.90 -7.97 -8.63
C TRP A 83 -2.48 -8.99 -7.55
N ILE A 84 -2.34 -8.56 -6.30
CA ILE A 84 -2.07 -9.44 -5.16
C ILE A 84 -3.19 -10.48 -5.03
N ARG A 85 -4.47 -10.07 -5.07
CA ARG A 85 -5.60 -11.01 -4.99
C ARG A 85 -5.55 -12.06 -6.09
N GLY A 86 -5.36 -11.64 -7.34
CA GLY A 86 -5.29 -12.56 -8.48
C GLY A 86 -4.08 -13.50 -8.42
N THR A 87 -2.93 -12.97 -8.00
CA THR A 87 -1.68 -13.74 -7.89
C THR A 87 -1.76 -14.76 -6.76
N VAL A 88 -2.20 -14.36 -5.57
CA VAL A 88 -2.42 -15.27 -4.44
C VAL A 88 -3.46 -16.32 -4.78
N ALA A 89 -4.57 -15.94 -5.43
CA ALA A 89 -5.60 -16.89 -5.87
C ALA A 89 -5.00 -17.98 -6.77
N ARG A 90 -4.11 -17.61 -7.70
CA ARG A 90 -3.43 -18.55 -8.61
C ARG A 90 -2.44 -19.47 -7.90
N ILE A 91 -1.65 -18.96 -6.95
CA ILE A 91 -0.57 -19.71 -6.29
C ILE A 91 -1.13 -20.67 -5.24
N HIS A 92 -2.06 -20.21 -4.41
CA HIS A 92 -2.48 -20.94 -3.20
C HIS A 92 -3.89 -21.50 -3.27
N PHE A 93 -4.69 -21.12 -4.25
CA PHE A 93 -6.09 -21.50 -4.33
C PHE A 93 -6.44 -22.10 -5.69
N ARG A 94 -7.52 -22.88 -5.74
CA ARG A 94 -8.04 -23.48 -6.98
C ARG A 94 -9.15 -22.64 -7.64
N SER A 95 -9.43 -21.46 -7.11
CA SER A 95 -10.52 -20.59 -7.54
C SER A 95 -10.05 -19.14 -7.67
N PRO A 96 -10.41 -18.44 -8.76
CA PRO A 96 -10.10 -17.03 -8.92
C PRO A 96 -10.92 -16.12 -7.98
N ARG A 97 -11.96 -16.64 -7.33
CA ARG A 97 -12.83 -15.91 -6.39
C ARG A 97 -12.43 -16.14 -4.94
N VAL A 98 -11.15 -15.95 -4.62
CA VAL A 98 -10.68 -16.02 -3.24
C VAL A 98 -11.17 -14.80 -2.45
N THR A 99 -11.60 -15.00 -1.20
CA THR A 99 -11.99 -13.90 -0.31
C THR A 99 -10.78 -13.35 0.43
N ASP A 100 -10.79 -12.05 0.74
CA ASP A 100 -9.74 -11.41 1.55
C ASP A 100 -9.54 -12.14 2.89
N ARG A 101 -10.62 -12.63 3.51
CA ARG A 101 -10.55 -13.46 4.73
C ARG A 101 -9.77 -14.76 4.53
N SER A 102 -9.87 -15.38 3.36
CA SER A 102 -9.13 -16.60 3.05
C SER A 102 -7.65 -16.31 2.82
N ILE A 103 -7.33 -15.18 2.18
CA ILE A 103 -5.95 -14.69 2.04
C ILE A 103 -5.38 -14.35 3.42
N GLU A 104 -6.13 -13.65 4.27
CA GLU A 104 -5.74 -13.31 5.64
C GLU A 104 -5.37 -14.55 6.45
N ARG A 105 -6.22 -15.59 6.42
CA ARG A 105 -5.94 -16.87 7.08
C ARG A 105 -4.70 -17.56 6.49
N ARG A 106 -4.49 -17.47 5.18
CA ARG A 106 -3.32 -18.07 4.52
C ARG A 106 -2.02 -17.47 5.06
N TYR A 107 -1.99 -16.15 5.27
CA TYR A 107 -0.81 -15.41 5.72
C TYR A 107 -0.73 -15.14 7.23
N ALA A 108 -1.75 -15.51 8.00
CA ALA A 108 -1.76 -15.37 9.46
C ALA A 108 -0.53 -15.97 10.18
N PRO A 109 0.06 -17.12 9.75
CA PRO A 109 1.24 -17.69 10.42
C PRO A 109 2.48 -16.79 10.41
N TRP A 110 2.56 -15.82 9.50
CA TRP A 110 3.68 -14.86 9.45
C TRP A 110 3.53 -13.70 10.43
N GLY A 111 2.41 -13.64 11.18
CA GLY A 111 2.20 -12.66 12.23
C GLY A 111 2.36 -11.22 11.74
N GLU A 112 3.25 -10.48 12.39
CA GLU A 112 3.54 -9.08 12.04
C GLU A 112 4.15 -8.92 10.64
N TRP A 113 4.72 -9.98 10.05
CA TRP A 113 5.41 -9.92 8.75
C TRP A 113 4.51 -10.31 7.56
N LYS A 114 3.21 -10.52 7.80
CA LYS A 114 2.32 -11.16 6.83
C LYS A 114 2.18 -10.42 5.49
N THR A 115 2.23 -9.09 5.48
CA THR A 115 2.18 -8.33 4.23
C THR A 115 3.45 -8.48 3.41
N LEU A 116 4.61 -8.49 4.07
CA LEU A 116 5.88 -8.71 3.39
C LEU A 116 5.95 -10.13 2.84
N ALA A 117 5.54 -11.13 3.64
CA ALA A 117 5.46 -12.51 3.17
C ALA A 117 4.56 -12.63 1.92
N CYS A 118 3.36 -12.05 1.97
CA CYS A 118 2.42 -12.02 0.84
C CYS A 118 2.99 -11.34 -0.40
N TRP A 119 3.64 -10.20 -0.21
CA TRP A 119 4.27 -9.47 -1.31
C TRP A 119 5.42 -10.27 -1.94
N PHE A 120 6.30 -10.85 -1.12
CA PHE A 120 7.42 -11.67 -1.59
C PHE A 120 6.96 -12.92 -2.32
N ASP A 121 5.92 -13.59 -1.83
CA ASP A 121 5.33 -14.77 -2.47
C ASP A 121 4.82 -14.41 -3.89
N CYS A 122 4.06 -13.32 -3.99
CA CYS A 122 3.61 -12.80 -5.28
C CYS A 122 4.79 -12.42 -6.19
N ALA A 123 5.77 -11.67 -5.69
CA ALA A 123 6.92 -11.22 -6.48
C ALA A 123 7.79 -12.39 -6.97
N TRP A 124 8.02 -13.39 -6.11
CA TRP A 124 8.78 -14.60 -6.41
C TRP A 124 8.15 -15.41 -7.53
N GLU A 125 6.83 -15.61 -7.48
CA GLU A 125 6.06 -16.42 -8.43
C GLU A 125 5.67 -15.69 -9.73
N THR A 126 6.08 -14.42 -9.89
CA THR A 126 5.72 -13.64 -11.08
C THR A 126 6.92 -13.09 -11.84
N TRP A 127 8.01 -12.70 -11.18
CA TRP A 127 9.12 -12.06 -11.90
C TRP A 127 10.48 -12.12 -11.20
N MET A 128 10.51 -12.13 -9.86
CA MET A 128 11.76 -12.01 -9.10
C MET A 128 12.70 -13.21 -9.34
N ARG A 129 12.14 -14.43 -9.41
CA ARG A 129 12.90 -15.66 -9.72
C ARG A 129 13.65 -15.54 -11.05
N ASP A 130 12.95 -15.08 -12.08
CA ASP A 130 13.49 -14.95 -13.42
C ASP A 130 14.51 -13.80 -13.54
N ALA A 131 14.26 -12.69 -12.83
CA ALA A 131 15.18 -11.56 -12.79
C ALA A 131 16.53 -11.95 -12.16
N LEU A 132 16.47 -12.65 -11.01
CA LEU A 132 17.65 -13.15 -10.31
C LEU A 132 18.43 -14.17 -11.14
N ALA A 133 17.74 -15.09 -11.83
CA ALA A 133 18.37 -16.05 -12.74
C ALA A 133 19.14 -15.38 -13.90
N ARG A 134 18.71 -14.19 -14.32
CA ARG A 134 19.38 -13.39 -15.36
C ARG A 134 20.48 -12.46 -14.83
N GLY A 135 20.77 -12.48 -13.53
CA GLY A 135 21.71 -11.55 -12.91
C GLY A 135 21.24 -10.08 -12.92
N ALA A 136 19.95 -9.84 -13.16
CA ALA A 136 19.36 -8.51 -13.13
C ALA A 136 18.83 -8.19 -11.75
N ALA A 137 19.02 -6.94 -11.29
CA ALA A 137 18.37 -6.48 -10.08
C ALA A 137 16.85 -6.59 -10.26
N PRO A 138 16.13 -7.20 -9.32
CA PRO A 138 14.69 -7.26 -9.40
C PRO A 138 14.11 -5.85 -9.19
N ASN A 139 13.86 -5.11 -10.27
CA ASN A 139 13.28 -3.78 -10.19
C ASN A 139 11.79 -3.80 -10.59
N ALA A 140 10.93 -3.62 -9.59
CA ALA A 140 9.46 -3.47 -9.59
C ALA A 140 8.62 -4.55 -10.32
N ALA A 141 7.41 -4.80 -9.79
CA ALA A 141 6.50 -5.80 -10.33
C ALA A 141 6.00 -5.44 -11.76
N PRO A 142 6.02 -6.38 -12.71
CA PRO A 142 5.45 -6.15 -14.03
C PRO A 142 3.92 -6.02 -13.91
N GLY A 143 3.37 -4.89 -14.35
CA GLY A 143 1.93 -4.68 -14.44
C GLY A 143 1.29 -3.69 -13.46
N ALA A 144 2.06 -2.97 -12.62
CA ALA A 144 1.52 -1.87 -11.80
C ALA A 144 0.93 -0.69 -12.62
N GLY A 145 1.01 -0.75 -13.96
CA GLY A 145 0.35 0.16 -14.88
C GLY A 145 -1.00 -0.36 -15.35
N ARG A 146 -2.05 -0.18 -14.54
CA ARG A 146 -3.46 0.11 -14.92
C ARG A 146 -4.34 -0.05 -13.68
N LEU A 147 -4.30 0.95 -12.80
CA LEU A 147 -5.45 1.27 -11.97
C LEU A 147 -6.38 2.09 -12.87
N SER A 148 -7.35 1.42 -13.51
CA SER A 148 -8.49 2.07 -14.18
C SER A 148 -9.35 2.78 -13.16
#